data_AF-A0A9D6WT28-F1
#
_entry.id   AF-A0A9D6WT28-F1
#
_cell.length_a   1.000
_cell.length_b   1.000
_cell.length_c   1.000
_cell.angle_alpha   90.00
_cell.angle_beta   90.00
_cell.angle_gamma   90.00
#
_symmetry.space_group_name_H-M   'P 1'
#
loop_
_entity.id
_entity.type
_entity.pdbx_description
1 polymer ?
#
loop_
_entity_poly.entity_id
_entity_poly.type
_entity_poly.pdbx_seq_one_letter_code
_entity_poly.pdbx_strand_id
1 'polypeptide(L)' 'MTNLEQMIMREVAELSESRRTNVLAYVRFLKLGLDMDKQAIAARFEQSWARVRMRARELNITEQDIEAEIRAVREGK' A
#
# COMPACT_ATOMS: atom_id res chain seq x y z
N MET A 1 21.17 -17.15 -14.76
CA MET A 1 20.22 -17.28 -13.64
C MET A 1 20.87 -18.12 -12.55
N THR A 2 20.77 -17.70 -11.30
CA THR A 2 21.18 -18.50 -10.15
C THR A 2 20.14 -19.57 -9.81
N ASN A 3 20.52 -20.59 -9.03
CA ASN A 3 19.58 -21.59 -8.52
C ASN A 3 18.43 -20.93 -7.73
N LEU A 4 18.74 -19.89 -6.95
CA LEU A 4 17.75 -19.13 -6.20
C LEU A 4 16.75 -18.39 -7.09
N GLU A 5 17.23 -17.73 -8.15
CA GLU A 5 16.35 -17.06 -9.11
C GLU A 5 15.39 -18.03 -9.79
N GLN A 6 15.85 -19.23 -10.15
CA GLN A 6 15.01 -20.27 -10.74
C GLN A 6 13.96 -20.80 -9.76
N MET A 7 14.34 -21.04 -8.49
CA MET A 7 13.40 -21.44 -7.46
C MET A 7 12.32 -20.38 -7.25
N ILE A 8 12.69 -19.10 -7.12
CA ILE A 8 11.73 -17.99 -6.97
C ILE A 8 10.76 -17.92 -8.15
N MET A 9 11.25 -18.06 -9.39
CA MET A 9 10.37 -18.03 -10.56
C MET A 9 9.38 -19.21 -10.58
N ARG A 10 9.80 -20.41 -10.16
CA ARG A 10 8.90 -21.57 -10.06
C ARG A 10 7.80 -21.31 -9.02
N GLU A 11 8.17 -20.88 -7.82
CA GLU A 11 7.22 -20.56 -6.75
C GLU A 11 6.21 -19.49 -7.21
N VAL A 12 6.66 -18.43 -7.88
CA VAL A 12 5.77 -17.37 -8.38
C VAL A 12 4.85 -17.85 -9.51
N ALA A 13 5.33 -18.75 -10.37
CA ALA A 13 4.54 -19.29 -11.48
C ALA A 13 3.35 -20.14 -11.01
N GLU A 14 3.48 -20.79 -9.86
CA GLU A 14 2.44 -21.64 -9.27
C GLU A 14 1.35 -20.85 -8.51
N LEU A 15 1.52 -19.53 -8.36
CA LEU A 15 0.55 -18.67 -7.68
C LEU A 15 -0.61 -18.23 -8.59
N SER A 16 -1.79 -18.06 -7.98
CA SER A 16 -2.91 -17.38 -8.63
C SER A 16 -2.55 -15.93 -9.02
N GLU A 17 -3.25 -15.37 -10.00
CA GLU A 17 -2.99 -14.01 -10.50
C GLU A 17 -3.08 -12.92 -9.40
N SER A 18 -4.08 -13.04 -8.53
CA SER A 18 -4.22 -12.16 -7.35
C SER A 18 -2.98 -12.23 -6.45
N ARG A 19 -2.45 -13.44 -6.18
CA ARG A 19 -1.24 -13.61 -5.36
C ARG A 19 0.03 -13.13 -6.06
N ARG A 20 0.15 -13.32 -7.37
CA ARG A 20 1.27 -12.78 -8.17
C ARG A 20 1.34 -11.25 -8.10
N THR A 21 0.17 -10.58 -8.11
CA THR A 21 0.08 -9.13 -7.92
C THR A 21 0.62 -8.69 -6.55
N ASN A 22 0.30 -9.43 -5.49
CA ASN A 22 0.82 -9.17 -4.14
C ASN A 22 2.34 -9.38 -4.05
N VAL A 23 2.86 -10.44 -4.68
CA VAL A 23 4.32 -10.68 -4.74
C VAL A 23 5.01 -9.55 -5.48
N LEU A 24 4.48 -9.08 -6.61
CA LEU A 24 5.04 -7.94 -7.33
C LEU A 24 5.04 -6.67 -6.48
N ALA A 25 3.96 -6.41 -5.74
CA ALA A 25 3.89 -5.28 -4.81
C ALA A 25 4.96 -5.40 -3.71
N TYR A 26 5.16 -6.60 -3.16
CA TYR A 26 6.18 -6.85 -2.15
C TYR A 26 7.60 -6.69 -2.70
N VAL A 27 7.91 -7.24 -3.87
CA VAL A 27 9.21 -7.03 -4.54
C VAL A 27 9.46 -5.54 -4.81
N ARG A 28 8.44 -4.79 -5.24
CA ARG A 28 8.53 -3.34 -5.40
C ARG A 28 8.79 -2.65 -4.06
N PHE A 29 8.15 -3.09 -2.97
CA PHE A 29 8.44 -2.61 -1.63
C PHE A 29 9.88 -2.92 -1.22
N LEU A 30 10.40 -4.13 -1.45
CA LEU A 30 11.79 -4.46 -1.15
C LEU A 30 12.75 -3.56 -1.93
N LYS A 31 12.48 -3.33 -3.22
CA LYS A 31 13.31 -2.49 -4.09
C LYS A 31 13.23 -1.00 -3.81
N LEU A 32 12.08 -0.52 -3.33
CA LEU A 32 11.80 0.92 -3.20
C LEU A 32 11.60 1.38 -1.76
N GLY A 33 11.58 0.48 -0.79
CA GLY A 33 11.17 0.72 0.59
C GLY A 33 12.14 0.21 1.65
N LEU A 34 13.13 -0.63 1.29
CA LEU A 34 14.17 -1.06 2.24
C LEU A 34 15.35 -0.09 2.34
N ASP A 35 15.61 0.72 1.32
CA ASP A 35 16.69 1.73 1.30
C ASP A 35 16.20 3.17 1.42
N MET A 36 14.90 3.37 1.67
CA MET A 36 14.39 4.71 1.92
C MET A 36 14.69 5.14 3.35
N ASP A 37 15.49 6.20 3.47
CA ASP A 37 15.65 6.91 4.73
C ASP A 37 14.25 7.27 5.31
N LYS A 38 14.16 7.31 6.65
CA LYS A 38 12.91 7.63 7.37
C LYS A 38 12.27 8.93 6.89
N GLN A 39 13.07 9.94 6.52
CA GLN A 39 12.60 11.21 5.97
C GLN A 39 11.96 11.02 4.59
N ALA A 40 12.57 10.22 3.70
CA ALA A 40 11.97 9.90 2.42
C ALA A 40 10.62 9.17 2.58
N ILE A 41 10.50 8.26 3.55
CA ILE A 41 9.22 7.58 3.86
C ILE A 41 8.18 8.59 4.35
N ALA A 42 8.56 9.46 5.30
CA ALA A 42 7.69 10.51 5.80
C ALA A 42 7.24 11.47 4.70
N ALA A 43 8.13 11.87 3.79
CA ALA A 43 7.80 12.73 2.66
C ALA A 43 6.79 12.07 1.71
N ARG A 44 6.96 10.78 1.41
CA ARG A 44 5.98 10.03 0.59
C ARG A 44 4.64 9.88 1.29
N PHE A 45 4.65 9.70 2.61
CA PHE A 45 3.42 9.67 3.41
C PHE A 45 2.70 11.01 3.33
N GLU A 46 3.38 12.13 3.58
CA GLU A 46 2.79 13.46 3.51
C GLU A 46 2.23 13.79 2.13
N GLN A 47 2.94 13.43 1.05
CA GLN A 47 2.44 13.60 -0.32
C GLN A 47 1.17 12.78 -0.58
N SER A 48 1.12 11.56 -0.06
CA SER A 48 -0.06 10.70 -0.20
C SER A 48 -1.22 11.23 0.62
N TRP A 49 -0.95 11.71 1.82
CA TRP A 49 -1.93 12.34 2.70
C TRP A 49 -2.49 13.64 2.13
N ALA A 50 -1.66 14.44 1.46
CA ALA A 50 -2.11 15.63 0.73
C ALA A 50 -3.10 15.29 -0.38
N ARG A 51 -2.85 14.23 -1.17
CA ARG A 51 -3.78 13.77 -2.20
C ARG A 51 -5.11 13.30 -1.62
N VAL A 52 -5.07 12.55 -0.50
CA VAL A 52 -6.29 12.14 0.22
C VAL A 52 -7.08 13.35 0.69
N ARG A 53 -6.42 14.34 1.31
CA ARG A 53 -7.08 15.58 1.77
C ARG A 53 -7.68 16.40 0.63
N MET A 54 -7.00 16.50 -0.51
CA MET A 54 -7.57 17.15 -1.70
C MET A 54 -8.82 16.42 -2.17
N ARG A 55 -8.76 15.09 -2.27
CA ARG A 55 -9.90 14.29 -2.70
C ARG A 55 -11.09 14.37 -1.75
N ALA A 56 -10.83 14.40 -0.43
CA ALA A 56 -11.86 14.59 0.59
C ALA A 56 -12.59 15.93 0.39
N ARG A 57 -11.85 17.01 0.11
CA ARG A 57 -12.43 18.33 -0.19
C ARG A 57 -13.27 18.31 -1.47
N GLU A 58 -12.77 17.70 -2.55
CA GLU A 58 -13.53 17.56 -3.81
C GLU A 58 -14.86 16.81 -3.61
N LEU A 59 -14.89 15.85 -2.69
CA LEU A 59 -16.06 15.05 -2.36
C LEU A 59 -16.91 15.65 -1.24
N ASN A 60 -16.57 16.83 -0.72
CA ASN A 60 -17.20 17.45 0.45
C ASN A 60 -17.27 16.54 1.68
N ILE A 61 -16.29 15.63 1.83
CA ILE A 61 -16.16 14.78 3.02
C ILE A 61 -15.67 15.67 4.17
N THR A 62 -16.46 15.74 5.22
CA THR A 62 -16.14 16.47 6.44
C THR A 62 -15.41 15.58 7.44
N GLU A 63 -14.77 16.19 8.45
CA GLU A 63 -14.16 15.43 9.55
C GLU A 63 -15.21 14.58 10.30
N GLN A 64 -16.45 15.07 10.37
CA GLN A 64 -17.56 14.37 11.02
C GLN A 64 -17.96 13.11 10.25
N ASP A 65 -17.91 13.14 8.91
CA ASP A 65 -18.14 11.95 8.07
C ASP A 65 -17.04 10.90 8.30
N ILE A 66 -15.79 11.35 8.43
CA ILE A 66 -14.64 10.47 8.73
C ILE A 66 -14.79 9.85 10.12
N GLU A 67 -15.12 10.65 11.14
CA GLU A 67 -15.34 10.17 12.51
C GLU A 67 -16.52 9.20 12.60
N ALA A 68 -17.60 9.45 11.87
CA ALA A 68 -18.76 8.57 11.81
C ALA A 68 -18.37 7.21 11.21
N GLU A 69 -17.57 7.20 10.15
CA GLU A 69 -17.11 5.97 9.51
C GLU A 69 -16.12 5.19 10.37
N ILE A 70 -15.17 5.88 11.01
CA ILE A 70 -14.24 5.26 11.98
C ILE A 70 -15.03 4.62 13.12
N ARG A 71 -16.07 5.29 13.61
CA ARG A 71 -16.93 4.77 14.67
C ARG A 71 -17.72 3.55 14.21
N ALA A 72 -18.36 3.61 13.04
CA ALA A 72 -19.12 2.50 12.47
C ALA A 72 -18.25 1.23 12.35
N VAL A 73 -17.04 1.37 11.80
CA VAL A 73 -16.09 0.25 11.65
C VAL A 73 -15.64 -0.30 13.01
N ARG A 74 -15.35 0.57 14.00
CA ARG A 74 -14.95 0.13 15.35
C ARG A 74 -16.07 -0.56 16.12
N GLU A 75 -17.32 -0.14 15.89
CA GLU A 75 -18.51 -0.71 16.50
C GLU A 75 -19.00 -1.98 15.75
N GLY A 76 -18.27 -2.42 14.71
CA GLY A 76 -18.54 -3.66 13.99
C GLY A 76 -19.76 -3.60 13.07
N LYS A 77 -20.10 -2.41 12.56
CA LYS A 77 -21.06 -2.23 11.47
C LYS A 77 -20.37 -2.17 10.12
#